data_AF-A0A9N9Z2A3-F1
#
_entry.id   AF-A0A9N9Z2A3-F1
#
_cell.length_a   1.000
_cell.length_b   1.000
_cell.length_c   1.000
_cell.angle_alpha   90.00
_cell.angle_beta   90.00
_cell.angle_gamma   90.00
#
_symmetry.space_group_name_H-M   'P 1'
#
loop_
_entity.id
_entity.type
_entity.pdbx_description
1 polymer ?
#
loop_
_entity_poly.entity_id
_entity_poly.type
_entity_poly.pdbx_seq_one_letter_code
_entity_poly.pdbx_strand_id
1 'polypeptide(L)'
;MEIQILSDLHLETPRSYDIFEIVPKAPYLALLGDIGNVGSDQNEFLEWITRQLRQFRAVLLVPGNHEAFQTCWPDALTVLGDFERTIQKDDSLGEFVLLDRRAYKVPDSDVVILGCSLFSFIPPESENDISFGLNDFYRTTDWDTTMHNAAHERDLAWLNEKVAEYDASEARILILSHWSPSVDTRALDPRHVNSPISGAFSTDLSGEACFKSPRVRLWAFGHTHYNCDFMVDRGNHAGPLRIYTNQRGYYFSQAPRFDAERVVQIV
;
A
#
# COMPACT_ATOMS: atom_id res chain seq x y z
N MET A 1 -17.93 7.82 2.47
CA MET A 1 -16.64 7.99 3.17
C MET A 1 -15.66 8.59 2.20
N GLU A 2 -14.83 9.51 2.66
CA GLU A 2 -13.81 10.19 1.84
C GLU A 2 -12.43 9.89 2.44
N ILE A 3 -11.48 9.56 1.57
CA ILE A 3 -10.10 9.26 1.96
C ILE A 3 -9.14 9.90 0.96
N GLN A 4 -8.10 10.53 1.48
CA GLN A 4 -6.98 11.02 0.69
C GLN A 4 -5.95 9.90 0.60
N ILE A 5 -5.58 9.48 -0.61
CA ILE A 5 -4.70 8.34 -0.85
C ILE A 5 -3.42 8.84 -1.53
N LEU A 6 -2.27 8.53 -0.96
CA LEU A 6 -0.95 8.86 -1.47
C LEU A 6 -0.01 7.67 -1.30
N SER A 7 0.99 7.55 -2.16
CA SER A 7 2.06 6.55 -2.03
C SER A 7 3.33 6.99 -2.73
N ASP A 8 4.41 6.26 -2.51
CA ASP A 8 5.67 6.42 -3.22
C ASP A 8 6.16 7.88 -3.13
N LEU A 9 6.06 8.47 -1.93
CA LEU A 9 6.49 9.83 -1.66
C LEU A 9 8.02 9.94 -1.66
N HIS A 10 8.72 8.85 -1.31
CA HIS A 10 10.18 8.73 -1.26
C HIS A 10 10.84 9.89 -0.52
N LEU A 11 10.32 10.21 0.68
CA LEU A 11 10.77 11.38 1.44
C LEU A 11 12.20 11.25 1.93
N GLU A 12 12.81 10.07 1.89
CA GLU A 12 14.21 9.79 2.19
C GLU A 12 15.15 10.10 1.01
N THR A 13 14.64 10.18 -0.23
CA THR A 13 15.46 10.27 -1.44
C THR A 13 15.03 11.40 -2.42
N PRO A 14 15.54 12.64 -2.26
CA PRO A 14 16.35 13.12 -1.15
C PRO A 14 15.49 13.39 0.09
N ARG A 15 16.14 13.47 1.25
CA ARG A 15 15.50 13.84 2.52
C ARG A 15 14.67 15.10 2.37
N SER A 16 13.37 14.97 2.61
CA SER A 16 12.37 16.02 2.42
C SER A 16 11.22 15.95 3.43
N TYR A 17 11.40 15.21 4.53
CA TYR A 17 10.43 15.13 5.62
C TYR A 17 10.06 16.54 6.15
N ASP A 18 11.01 17.44 6.30
CA ASP A 18 10.79 18.79 6.83
C ASP A 18 10.02 19.73 5.89
N ILE A 19 10.06 19.49 4.57
CA ILE A 19 9.48 20.39 3.56
C ILE A 19 8.24 19.86 2.86
N PHE A 20 8.00 18.54 2.87
CA PHE A 20 6.84 17.96 2.19
C PHE A 20 5.60 18.03 3.08
N GLU A 21 4.62 18.81 2.66
CA GLU A 21 3.35 19.01 3.36
C GLU A 21 2.19 18.35 2.60
N ILE A 22 1.30 17.69 3.34
CA ILE A 22 0.02 17.20 2.81
C ILE A 22 -1.06 18.12 3.34
N VAL A 23 -1.77 18.80 2.46
CA VAL A 23 -2.94 19.59 2.85
C VAL A 23 -4.13 18.63 3.02
N PRO A 24 -4.79 18.58 4.18
CA PRO A 24 -5.94 17.71 4.40
C PRO A 24 -7.11 18.08 3.48
N LYS A 25 -7.58 17.11 2.70
CA LYS A 25 -8.78 17.21 1.86
C LYS A 25 -9.87 16.20 2.24
N ALA A 26 -9.55 15.27 3.16
CA ALA A 26 -10.47 14.30 3.71
C ALA A 26 -10.11 14.00 5.19
N PRO A 27 -11.01 13.41 5.99
CA PRO A 27 -10.71 13.07 7.39
C PRO A 27 -9.66 11.97 7.55
N TYR A 28 -9.51 11.10 6.54
CA TYR A 28 -8.62 9.94 6.56
C TYR A 28 -7.52 10.11 5.51
N LEU A 29 -6.29 9.82 5.89
CA LEU A 29 -5.13 9.73 5.00
C LEU A 29 -4.69 8.27 4.91
N ALA A 30 -4.65 7.70 3.70
CA ALA A 30 -4.00 6.42 3.43
C ALA A 30 -2.66 6.65 2.72
N LEU A 31 -1.63 6.03 3.28
CA LEU A 31 -0.26 6.04 2.80
C LEU A 31 0.11 4.62 2.36
N LEU A 32 0.22 4.40 1.04
CA LEU A 32 0.34 3.04 0.47
C LEU A 32 1.79 2.65 0.16
N GLY A 33 2.65 2.78 1.17
CA GLY A 33 4.07 2.39 1.11
C GLY A 33 4.97 3.37 0.38
N ASP A 34 6.27 3.19 0.58
CA ASP A 34 7.34 4.02 0.04
C ASP A 34 7.18 5.50 0.38
N ILE A 35 6.83 5.76 1.63
CA ILE A 35 6.69 7.10 2.18
C ILE A 35 8.03 7.62 2.68
N GLY A 36 8.78 6.76 3.36
CA GLY A 36 10.05 7.09 3.97
C GLY A 36 10.79 5.83 4.39
N ASN A 37 11.80 5.99 5.23
CA ASN A 37 12.67 4.91 5.64
C ASN A 37 12.76 4.79 7.17
N VAL A 38 12.42 3.61 7.69
CA VAL A 38 12.43 3.34 9.13
C VAL A 38 13.85 3.05 9.64
N GLY A 39 14.72 2.46 8.83
CA GLY A 39 16.07 2.07 9.24
C GLY A 39 17.03 3.25 9.45
N SER A 40 17.22 4.08 8.43
CA SER A 40 18.19 5.18 8.42
C SER A 40 17.62 6.52 8.90
N ASP A 41 16.30 6.72 8.79
CA ASP A 41 15.64 8.02 8.95
C ASP A 41 14.49 7.95 9.97
N GLN A 42 14.57 7.01 10.93
CA GLN A 42 13.49 6.66 11.85
C GLN A 42 12.83 7.88 12.51
N ASN A 43 13.62 8.77 13.12
CA ASN A 43 13.09 9.87 13.92
C ASN A 43 12.35 10.88 13.03
N GLU A 44 12.97 11.28 11.92
CA GLU A 44 12.42 12.22 10.96
C GLU A 44 11.15 11.68 10.30
N PHE A 45 11.13 10.38 9.98
CA PHE A 45 9.96 9.71 9.42
C PHE A 45 8.80 9.69 10.41
N LEU A 46 9.02 9.25 11.65
CA LEU A 46 7.97 9.20 12.68
C LEU A 46 7.49 10.60 13.09
N GLU A 47 8.38 11.60 13.11
CA GLU A 47 8.01 13.00 13.33
C GLU A 47 7.15 13.55 12.18
N TRP A 48 7.46 13.18 10.93
CA TRP A 48 6.64 13.54 9.78
C TRP A 48 5.25 12.92 9.85
N ILE A 49 5.13 11.64 10.20
CA ILE A 49 3.83 10.98 10.42
C ILE A 49 3.06 11.68 11.56
N THR A 50 3.74 12.03 12.66
CA THR A 50 3.16 12.76 13.79
C THR A 50 2.55 14.10 13.35
N ARG A 51 3.17 14.82 12.42
CA ARG A 51 2.58 16.04 11.86
C ARG A 51 1.29 15.78 11.09
N GLN A 52 1.19 14.67 10.36
CA GLN A 52 -0.05 14.30 9.66
C GLN A 52 -1.15 13.96 10.68
N LEU A 53 -0.81 13.25 11.75
CA LEU A 53 -1.75 12.89 12.82
C LEU A 53 -2.35 14.11 13.54
N ARG A 54 -1.72 15.29 13.48
CA ARG A 54 -2.31 16.55 14.00
C ARG A 54 -3.42 17.12 13.13
N GLN A 55 -3.57 16.62 11.91
CA GLN A 55 -4.41 17.21 10.87
C GLN A 55 -5.48 16.25 10.34
N PHE A 56 -5.25 14.94 10.48
CA PHE A 56 -6.16 13.88 10.04
C PHE A 56 -6.77 13.14 11.24
N ARG A 57 -8.01 12.65 11.10
CA ARG A 57 -8.66 11.81 12.10
C ARG A 57 -7.94 10.47 12.25
N ALA A 58 -7.47 9.91 11.14
CA ALA A 58 -6.57 8.77 11.14
C ALA A 58 -5.62 8.80 9.95
N VAL A 59 -4.40 8.29 10.16
CA VAL A 59 -3.39 8.03 9.15
C VAL A 59 -3.19 6.52 9.09
N LEU A 60 -3.59 5.90 7.97
CA LEU A 60 -3.43 4.48 7.71
C LEU A 60 -2.19 4.26 6.85
N LEU A 61 -1.24 3.47 7.34
CA LEU A 61 0.02 3.19 6.64
C LEU A 61 0.08 1.72 6.25
N VAL A 62 0.18 1.44 4.95
CA VAL A 62 0.66 0.16 4.43
C VAL A 62 2.18 0.29 4.25
N PRO A 63 3.00 -0.59 4.84
CA PRO A 63 4.45 -0.58 4.58
C PRO A 63 4.76 -1.00 3.14
N GLY A 64 5.66 -0.26 2.48
CA GLY A 64 6.32 -0.62 1.22
C GLY A 64 7.74 -1.12 1.45
N ASN A 65 8.49 -1.35 0.38
CA ASN A 65 9.86 -1.85 0.47
C ASN A 65 10.83 -0.81 1.06
N HIS A 66 10.64 0.48 0.75
CA HIS A 66 11.53 1.54 1.24
C HIS A 66 11.47 1.75 2.75
N GLU A 67 10.33 1.45 3.40
CA GLU A 67 10.24 1.50 4.86
C GLU A 67 11.27 0.57 5.53
N ALA A 68 11.56 -0.60 4.93
CA ALA A 68 12.46 -1.60 5.48
C ALA A 68 13.90 -1.52 4.95
N PHE A 69 14.21 -0.62 4.01
CA PHE A 69 15.59 -0.48 3.54
C PHE A 69 16.54 -0.10 4.69
N GLN A 70 17.77 -0.62 4.65
CA GLN A 70 18.82 -0.52 5.67
C GLN A 70 18.47 -1.14 7.03
N THR A 71 17.40 -1.94 7.09
CA THR A 71 17.02 -2.77 8.22
C THR A 71 16.43 -4.10 7.70
N CYS A 72 15.92 -4.96 8.56
CA CYS A 72 15.14 -6.13 8.15
C CYS A 72 13.63 -5.86 8.28
N TRP A 73 12.81 -6.60 7.53
CA TRP A 73 11.36 -6.42 7.51
C TRP A 73 10.70 -6.52 8.91
N PRO A 74 11.02 -7.53 9.76
CA PRO A 74 10.45 -7.61 11.10
C PRO A 74 10.79 -6.43 12.01
N ASP A 75 12.00 -5.89 11.91
CA ASP A 75 12.43 -4.75 12.73
C ASP A 75 11.71 -3.46 12.32
N ALA A 76 11.54 -3.23 11.01
CA ALA A 76 10.75 -2.12 10.51
C ALA A 76 9.30 -2.17 11.01
N LEU A 77 8.66 -3.34 10.97
CA LEU A 77 7.31 -3.53 11.51
C LEU A 77 7.25 -3.34 13.03
N THR A 78 8.28 -3.78 13.76
CA THR A 78 8.36 -3.57 15.21
C THR A 78 8.38 -2.08 15.54
N VAL A 79 9.22 -1.29 14.87
CA VAL A 79 9.28 0.16 15.08
C VAL A 79 7.94 0.83 14.78
N LEU A 80 7.30 0.48 13.65
CA LEU A 80 5.99 1.03 13.29
C LEU A 80 4.90 0.64 14.30
N GLY A 81 4.91 -0.60 14.79
CA GLY A 81 3.98 -1.07 15.82
C GLY A 81 4.22 -0.42 17.18
N ASP A 82 5.46 -0.15 17.54
CA ASP A 82 5.84 0.57 18.77
C ASP A 82 5.40 2.04 18.72
N PHE A 83 5.55 2.66 17.55
CA PHE A 83 5.04 3.99 17.27
C PHE A 83 3.52 4.02 17.40
N GLU A 84 2.79 3.06 16.80
CA GLU A 84 1.34 2.95 16.94
C GLU A 84 0.90 2.93 18.41
N ARG A 85 1.51 2.06 19.23
CA ARG A 85 1.20 1.96 20.67
C ARG A 85 1.54 3.22 21.46
N THR A 86 2.48 4.01 20.97
CA THR A 86 2.84 5.31 21.56
C THR A 86 1.77 6.35 21.24
N ILE A 87 1.38 6.47 19.97
CA ILE A 87 0.35 7.40 19.49
C ILE A 87 -1.02 7.11 20.13
N GLN A 88 -1.38 5.84 20.32
CA GLN A 88 -2.63 5.44 20.98
C GLN A 88 -2.81 5.99 22.41
N LYS A 89 -1.74 6.48 23.05
CA LYS A 89 -1.78 7.07 24.40
C LYS A 89 -1.89 8.60 24.38
N ASP A 90 -1.86 9.23 23.21
CA ASP A 90 -1.92 10.68 23.03
C ASP A 90 -3.25 11.07 22.37
N ASP A 91 -4.24 11.42 23.18
CA ASP A 91 -5.57 11.84 22.72
C ASP A 91 -5.56 13.17 21.94
N SER A 92 -4.43 13.88 21.87
CA SER A 92 -4.29 15.11 21.07
C SER A 92 -4.01 14.86 19.60
N LEU A 93 -3.73 13.61 19.22
CA LEU A 93 -3.44 13.18 17.86
C LEU A 93 -4.57 12.33 17.28
N GLY A 94 -4.65 12.27 15.96
CA GLY A 94 -5.44 11.28 15.26
C GLY A 94 -4.91 9.85 15.46
N GLU A 95 -5.65 8.88 14.97
CA GLU A 95 -5.27 7.47 15.07
C GLU A 95 -4.19 7.12 14.03
N PHE A 96 -3.07 6.58 14.47
CA PHE A 96 -2.15 5.89 13.55
C PHE A 96 -2.59 4.43 13.42
N VAL A 97 -2.72 3.95 12.19
CA VAL A 97 -3.14 2.58 11.90
C VAL A 97 -2.10 1.90 11.02
N LEU A 98 -1.33 0.99 11.60
CA LEU A 98 -0.43 0.13 10.82
C LEU A 98 -1.23 -0.97 10.12
N LEU A 99 -1.24 -0.97 8.79
CA LEU A 99 -1.94 -1.92 7.94
C LEU A 99 -1.01 -3.06 7.48
N ASP A 100 -0.63 -3.93 8.42
CA ASP A 100 0.07 -5.19 8.16
C ASP A 100 -0.85 -6.38 8.46
N ARG A 101 -1.56 -6.86 7.43
CA ARG A 101 -2.65 -7.86 7.55
C ARG A 101 -3.68 -7.45 8.62
N ARG A 102 -4.20 -6.22 8.48
CA ARG A 102 -5.15 -5.62 9.42
C ARG A 102 -6.45 -5.19 8.76
N ALA A 103 -7.55 -5.40 9.47
CA ALA A 103 -8.85 -4.81 9.16
C ALA A 103 -9.11 -3.57 10.03
N TYR A 104 -9.44 -2.45 9.41
CA TYR A 104 -9.85 -1.22 10.05
C TYR A 104 -11.31 -0.91 9.72
N LYS A 105 -12.17 -0.89 10.75
CA LYS A 105 -13.56 -0.51 10.59
C LYS A 105 -13.66 0.99 10.70
N VAL A 106 -14.05 1.66 9.61
CA VAL A 106 -14.16 3.11 9.61
C VAL A 106 -15.33 3.51 10.52
N PRO A 107 -15.09 4.32 11.57
CA PRO A 107 -16.13 4.73 12.51
C PRO A 107 -17.36 5.34 11.81
N ASP A 108 -18.54 5.02 12.33
CA ASP A 108 -19.83 5.56 11.87
C ASP A 108 -20.12 5.28 10.38
N SER A 109 -19.60 4.16 9.85
CA SER A 109 -19.83 3.74 8.46
C SER A 109 -19.89 2.21 8.31
N ASP A 110 -20.37 1.76 7.15
CA ASP A 110 -20.35 0.39 6.67
C ASP A 110 -19.03 0.03 5.94
N VAL A 111 -18.01 0.90 5.99
CA VAL A 111 -16.74 0.70 5.28
C VAL A 111 -15.74 -0.03 6.16
N VAL A 112 -15.14 -1.08 5.60
CA VAL A 112 -14.00 -1.79 6.17
C VAL A 112 -12.81 -1.65 5.24
N ILE A 113 -11.68 -1.21 5.78
CA ILE A 113 -10.42 -1.15 5.08
C ILE A 113 -9.61 -2.39 5.47
N LEU A 114 -9.24 -3.21 4.50
CA LEU A 114 -8.27 -4.30 4.66
C LEU A 114 -6.94 -3.81 4.10
N GLY A 115 -5.86 -3.98 4.86
CA GLY A 115 -4.54 -3.62 4.36
C GLY A 115 -3.43 -4.57 4.78
N CYS A 116 -2.55 -4.81 3.82
CA CYS A 116 -1.30 -5.56 3.94
C CYS A 116 -0.38 -5.08 2.81
N SER A 117 0.93 -5.28 2.95
CA SER A 117 1.87 -4.95 1.88
C SER A 117 1.54 -5.66 0.57
N LEU A 118 1.17 -6.95 0.64
CA LEU A 118 0.85 -7.82 -0.49
C LEU A 118 2.00 -7.94 -1.47
N PHE A 119 3.19 -8.31 -0.98
CA PHE A 119 4.34 -8.62 -1.86
C PHE A 119 3.90 -9.40 -3.09
N SER A 120 4.48 -9.10 -4.25
CA SER A 120 4.19 -9.81 -5.49
C SER A 120 4.67 -11.28 -5.44
N PHE A 121 4.10 -12.13 -6.29
CA PHE A 121 4.61 -13.46 -6.58
C PHE A 121 5.74 -13.39 -7.61
N ILE A 122 6.91 -13.90 -7.25
CA ILE A 122 8.09 -14.04 -8.10
C ILE A 122 8.09 -15.45 -8.71
N PRO A 123 7.86 -15.60 -10.03
CA PRO A 123 7.88 -16.90 -10.68
C PRO A 123 9.30 -17.49 -10.68
N PRO A 124 9.47 -18.82 -10.48
CA PRO A 124 10.78 -19.46 -10.50
C PRO A 124 11.61 -19.18 -11.74
N GLU A 125 10.97 -19.04 -12.91
CA GLU A 125 11.63 -18.74 -14.18
C GLU A 125 12.24 -17.34 -14.25
N SER A 126 11.79 -16.40 -13.42
CA SER A 126 12.25 -15.00 -13.38
C SER A 126 13.07 -14.69 -12.12
N GLU A 127 13.28 -15.68 -11.24
CA GLU A 127 13.90 -15.49 -9.93
C GLU A 127 15.30 -14.85 -10.01
N ASN A 128 16.14 -15.32 -10.93
CA ASN A 128 17.49 -14.77 -11.09
C ASN A 128 17.47 -13.32 -11.58
N ASP A 129 16.67 -13.02 -12.60
CA ASP A 129 16.58 -11.66 -13.14
C ASP A 129 16.04 -10.68 -12.09
N ILE A 130 15.06 -11.12 -11.30
CA ILE A 130 14.44 -10.33 -10.23
C ILE A 130 15.38 -10.16 -9.04
N SER A 131 15.98 -11.24 -8.53
CA SER A 131 16.89 -11.19 -7.38
C SER A 131 18.11 -10.31 -7.65
N PHE A 132 18.63 -10.30 -8.89
CA PHE A 132 19.74 -9.44 -9.27
C PHE A 132 19.32 -8.03 -9.70
N GLY A 133 18.07 -7.85 -10.11
CA GLY A 133 17.57 -6.61 -10.69
C GLY A 133 16.97 -5.62 -9.68
N LEU A 134 16.60 -6.07 -8.48
CA LEU A 134 15.91 -5.23 -7.50
C LEU A 134 16.75 -4.89 -6.29
N ASN A 135 16.69 -3.62 -5.91
CA ASN A 135 17.35 -3.12 -4.71
C ASN A 135 16.80 -3.75 -3.43
N ASP A 136 15.56 -4.25 -3.44
CA ASP A 136 14.88 -4.84 -2.29
C ASP A 136 15.73 -5.95 -1.65
N PHE A 137 16.32 -6.82 -2.46
CA PHE A 137 17.15 -7.95 -2.00
C PHE A 137 18.58 -7.56 -1.61
N TYR A 138 18.96 -6.30 -1.81
CA TYR A 138 20.27 -5.76 -1.42
C TYR A 138 20.19 -4.77 -0.27
N ARG A 139 19.06 -4.06 -0.15
CA ARG A 139 18.86 -2.99 0.82
C ARG A 139 18.07 -3.44 2.03
N THR A 140 17.28 -4.51 1.94
CA THR A 140 16.60 -5.09 3.10
C THR A 140 17.43 -6.27 3.61
N THR A 141 17.85 -6.19 4.87
CA THR A 141 18.63 -7.24 5.54
C THR A 141 17.80 -8.51 5.68
N ASP A 142 18.42 -9.66 5.40
CA ASP A 142 17.80 -10.98 5.51
C ASP A 142 16.46 -11.08 4.75
N TRP A 143 16.42 -10.55 3.52
CA TRP A 143 15.26 -10.64 2.64
C TRP A 143 15.66 -11.20 1.27
N ASP A 144 15.14 -12.38 0.94
CA ASP A 144 15.34 -13.04 -0.35
C ASP A 144 14.00 -13.32 -1.06
N THR A 145 14.08 -13.89 -2.27
CA THR A 145 12.93 -14.26 -3.10
C THR A 145 12.03 -15.30 -2.44
N THR A 146 12.60 -16.19 -1.62
CA THR A 146 11.84 -17.21 -0.88
C THR A 146 10.98 -16.56 0.20
N MET A 147 11.56 -15.64 0.97
CA MET A 147 10.85 -14.88 2.00
C MET A 147 9.81 -13.95 1.39
N HIS A 148 10.12 -13.32 0.25
CA HIS A 148 9.19 -12.49 -0.52
C HIS A 148 7.95 -13.27 -0.96
N ASN A 149 8.14 -14.45 -1.57
CA ASN A 149 7.03 -15.31 -1.98
C ASN A 149 6.24 -15.87 -0.79
N ALA A 150 6.91 -16.25 0.31
CA ALA A 150 6.21 -16.67 1.53
C ALA A 150 5.36 -15.54 2.13
N ALA A 151 5.82 -14.29 2.03
CA ALA A 151 5.05 -13.12 2.45
C ALA A 151 3.84 -12.87 1.52
N HIS A 152 4.02 -13.01 0.20
CA HIS A 152 2.92 -12.97 -0.77
C HIS A 152 1.81 -13.97 -0.42
N GLU A 153 2.17 -15.24 -0.26
CA GLU A 153 1.23 -16.32 0.04
C GLU A 153 0.45 -16.05 1.34
N ARG A 154 1.16 -15.61 2.38
CA ARG A 154 0.56 -15.26 3.68
C ARG A 154 -0.43 -14.09 3.56
N ASP A 155 -0.05 -13.03 2.85
CA ASP A 155 -0.87 -11.83 2.70
C ASP A 155 -2.12 -12.12 1.84
N LEU A 156 -1.97 -12.89 0.76
CA LEU A 156 -3.08 -13.29 -0.10
C LEU A 156 -4.06 -14.21 0.62
N ALA A 157 -3.56 -15.21 1.36
CA ALA A 157 -4.40 -16.09 2.17
C ALA A 157 -5.23 -15.29 3.18
N TRP A 158 -4.59 -14.35 3.89
CA TRP A 158 -5.26 -13.47 4.85
C TRP A 158 -6.33 -12.60 4.18
N LEU A 159 -6.05 -12.01 3.01
CA LEU A 159 -7.04 -11.20 2.27
C LEU A 159 -8.26 -12.03 1.88
N ASN A 160 -8.05 -13.22 1.31
CA ASN A 160 -9.12 -14.12 0.91
C ASN A 160 -9.97 -14.54 2.12
N GLU A 161 -9.34 -14.92 3.23
CA GLU A 161 -10.03 -15.26 4.48
C GLU A 161 -10.85 -14.08 5.00
N LYS A 162 -10.23 -12.89 5.10
CA LYS A 162 -10.90 -11.71 5.64
C LYS A 162 -12.04 -11.20 4.78
N VAL A 163 -11.91 -11.23 3.45
CA VAL A 163 -13.02 -10.87 2.58
C VAL A 163 -14.19 -11.84 2.77
N ALA A 164 -13.93 -13.14 2.87
CA ALA A 164 -14.95 -14.15 3.10
C ALA A 164 -15.71 -13.94 4.43
N GLU A 165 -15.04 -13.48 5.50
CA GLU A 165 -15.70 -13.12 6.76
C GLU A 165 -16.78 -12.03 6.61
N TYR A 166 -16.66 -11.16 5.60
CA TYR A 166 -17.59 -10.07 5.34
C TYR A 166 -18.64 -10.38 4.26
N ASP A 167 -18.62 -11.55 3.62
CA ASP A 167 -19.55 -11.88 2.52
C ASP A 167 -21.02 -11.80 2.96
N ALA A 168 -21.31 -12.26 4.18
CA ALA A 168 -22.65 -12.24 4.78
C ALA A 168 -23.03 -10.88 5.41
N SER A 169 -22.13 -9.90 5.42
CA SER A 169 -22.37 -8.57 5.97
C SER A 169 -22.67 -7.55 4.87
N GLU A 170 -23.26 -6.41 5.23
CA GLU A 170 -23.43 -5.29 4.29
C GLU A 170 -22.20 -4.38 4.17
N ALA A 171 -21.03 -4.85 4.64
CA ALA A 171 -19.82 -4.05 4.61
C ALA A 171 -19.32 -3.81 3.17
N ARG A 172 -18.86 -2.59 2.90
CA ARG A 172 -18.11 -2.23 1.70
C ARG A 172 -16.61 -2.30 2.03
N ILE A 173 -15.89 -3.10 1.25
CA ILE A 173 -14.47 -3.37 1.49
C ILE A 173 -13.61 -2.51 0.57
N LEU A 174 -12.60 -1.90 1.17
CA LEU A 174 -11.48 -1.23 0.54
C LEU A 174 -10.26 -2.08 0.79
N ILE A 175 -9.53 -2.48 -0.25
CA ILE A 175 -8.24 -3.12 -0.10
C ILE A 175 -7.14 -2.10 -0.39
N LEU A 176 -6.20 -1.97 0.54
CA LEU A 176 -5.03 -1.11 0.43
C LEU A 176 -3.78 -1.99 0.46
N SER A 177 -2.98 -1.96 -0.61
CA SER A 177 -1.70 -2.66 -0.69
C SER A 177 -0.58 -1.74 -1.14
N HIS A 178 0.68 -2.18 -1.04
CA HIS A 178 1.78 -1.47 -1.70
C HIS A 178 2.01 -2.04 -3.10
N TRP A 179 2.19 -3.35 -3.22
CA TRP A 179 2.37 -4.04 -4.50
C TRP A 179 1.05 -4.20 -5.26
N SER A 180 1.17 -4.32 -6.59
CA SER A 180 0.03 -4.30 -7.49
C SER A 180 -0.71 -5.65 -7.56
N PRO A 181 -2.05 -5.66 -7.46
CA PRO A 181 -2.86 -6.87 -7.54
C PRO A 181 -3.27 -7.23 -8.97
N SER A 182 -2.73 -6.56 -9.99
CA SER A 182 -3.20 -6.70 -11.36
C SER A 182 -2.08 -6.56 -12.39
N VAL A 183 -2.16 -7.39 -13.43
CA VAL A 183 -1.34 -7.28 -14.66
C VAL A 183 -2.12 -6.64 -15.82
N ASP A 184 -3.29 -6.03 -15.54
CA ASP A 184 -4.06 -5.30 -16.55
C ASP A 184 -3.19 -4.18 -17.15
N THR A 185 -3.15 -4.11 -18.48
CA THR A 185 -2.37 -3.08 -19.21
C THR A 185 -2.67 -1.64 -18.79
N ARG A 186 -3.85 -1.36 -18.21
CA ARG A 186 -4.23 -0.04 -17.68
C ARG A 186 -3.57 0.30 -16.33
N ALA A 187 -3.04 -0.70 -15.64
CA ALA A 187 -2.29 -0.60 -14.38
C ALA A 187 -0.77 -0.73 -14.58
N LEU A 188 -0.30 -1.01 -15.80
CA LEU A 188 1.12 -1.19 -16.11
C LEU A 188 1.65 -0.01 -16.91
N ASP A 189 2.88 0.41 -16.59
CA ASP A 189 3.60 1.35 -17.43
C ASP A 189 3.98 0.67 -18.77
N PRO A 190 3.59 1.22 -19.94
CA PRO A 190 3.93 0.66 -21.24
C PRO A 190 5.44 0.43 -21.46
N ARG A 191 6.30 1.16 -20.76
CA ARG A 191 7.76 1.02 -20.81
C ARG A 191 8.26 -0.31 -20.24
N HIS A 192 7.47 -0.97 -19.39
CA HIS A 192 7.87 -2.14 -18.62
C HIS A 192 7.14 -3.44 -19.00
N VAL A 193 6.25 -3.41 -20.00
CA VAL A 193 5.42 -4.57 -20.40
C VAL A 193 6.23 -5.86 -20.66
N ASN A 194 7.44 -5.74 -21.20
CA ASN A 194 8.31 -6.88 -21.51
C ASN A 194 9.53 -6.97 -20.58
N SER A 195 9.50 -6.32 -19.42
CA SER A 195 10.61 -6.34 -18.49
C SER A 195 10.73 -7.73 -17.85
N PRO A 196 11.95 -8.33 -17.78
CA PRO A 196 12.15 -9.63 -17.14
C PRO A 196 11.88 -9.58 -15.62
N ILE A 197 11.83 -8.39 -15.03
CA ILE A 197 11.58 -8.19 -13.59
C ILE A 197 10.14 -7.79 -13.26
N SER A 198 9.22 -7.73 -14.24
CA SER A 198 7.84 -7.28 -14.01
C SER A 198 7.08 -8.08 -12.95
N GLY A 199 7.39 -9.38 -12.82
CA GLY A 199 6.77 -10.25 -11.81
C GLY A 199 6.99 -9.76 -10.38
N ALA A 200 8.02 -8.96 -10.12
CA ALA A 200 8.27 -8.42 -8.80
C ALA A 200 7.42 -7.20 -8.43
N PHE A 201 6.72 -6.60 -9.40
CA PHE A 201 5.90 -5.40 -9.15
C PHE A 201 4.40 -5.70 -9.09
N SER A 202 3.96 -6.74 -9.78
CA SER A 202 2.54 -7.04 -9.97
C SER A 202 2.27 -8.53 -10.06
N THR A 203 1.14 -8.96 -9.52
CA THR A 203 0.62 -10.34 -9.64
C THR A 203 -0.82 -10.31 -10.09
N ASP A 204 -1.20 -11.20 -11.01
CA ASP A 204 -2.60 -11.29 -11.45
C ASP A 204 -3.46 -11.97 -10.38
N LEU A 205 -4.18 -11.17 -9.60
CA LEU A 205 -5.11 -11.68 -8.60
C LEU A 205 -6.56 -11.75 -9.11
N SER A 206 -6.81 -11.58 -10.41
CA SER A 206 -8.17 -11.62 -10.97
C SER A 206 -8.91 -12.94 -10.70
N GLY A 207 -8.15 -14.02 -10.44
CA GLY A 207 -8.64 -15.33 -10.05
C GLY A 207 -9.08 -15.46 -8.58
N GLU A 208 -8.67 -14.55 -7.71
CA GLU A 208 -8.75 -14.69 -6.25
C GLU A 208 -10.10 -14.26 -5.67
N ALA A 209 -10.47 -14.83 -4.52
CA ALA A 209 -11.75 -14.54 -3.87
C ALA A 209 -11.86 -13.07 -3.44
N CYS A 210 -10.77 -12.50 -2.92
CA CYS A 210 -10.68 -11.10 -2.55
C CYS A 210 -10.89 -10.18 -3.76
N PHE A 211 -10.37 -10.55 -4.94
CA PHE A 211 -10.59 -9.77 -6.16
C PHE A 211 -12.01 -9.91 -6.70
N LYS A 212 -12.60 -11.12 -6.62
CA LYS A 212 -13.93 -11.42 -7.18
C LYS A 212 -15.10 -10.99 -6.29
N SER A 213 -14.88 -10.72 -4.99
CA SER A 213 -15.98 -10.46 -4.06
C SER A 213 -16.75 -9.18 -4.40
N PRO A 214 -18.11 -9.21 -4.42
CA PRO A 214 -18.93 -8.03 -4.62
C PRO A 214 -18.76 -6.97 -3.52
N ARG A 215 -18.31 -7.40 -2.34
CA ARG A 215 -18.09 -6.50 -1.20
C ARG A 215 -16.89 -5.60 -1.43
N VAL A 216 -15.89 -6.03 -2.21
CA VAL A 216 -14.72 -5.22 -2.55
C VAL A 216 -15.09 -4.21 -3.64
N ARG A 217 -15.03 -2.92 -3.28
CA ARG A 217 -15.43 -1.80 -4.14
C ARG A 217 -14.24 -1.06 -4.73
N LEU A 218 -13.12 -1.05 -4.00
CA LEU A 218 -11.89 -0.37 -4.35
C LEU A 218 -10.68 -1.23 -3.94
N TRP A 219 -9.70 -1.31 -4.83
CA TRP A 219 -8.35 -1.74 -4.52
C TRP A 219 -7.37 -0.63 -4.90
N ALA A 220 -6.70 -0.07 -3.90
CA ALA A 220 -5.67 0.94 -4.12
C ALA A 220 -4.27 0.41 -3.80
N PHE A 221 -3.29 0.79 -4.62
CA PHE A 221 -1.90 0.32 -4.47
C PHE A 221 -0.84 1.38 -4.89
N GLY A 222 0.44 1.05 -4.72
CA GLY A 222 1.61 1.88 -5.04
C GLY A 222 2.67 1.14 -5.88
N HIS A 223 3.96 1.32 -5.55
CA HIS A 223 5.16 0.57 -5.98
C HIS A 223 5.56 0.66 -7.46
N THR A 224 4.59 0.77 -8.36
CA THR A 224 4.77 0.71 -9.82
C THR A 224 5.18 2.04 -10.43
N HIS A 225 5.08 3.13 -9.66
CA HIS A 225 5.24 4.52 -10.09
C HIS A 225 4.40 4.89 -11.31
N TYR A 226 3.24 4.25 -11.47
CA TYR A 226 2.35 4.45 -12.60
C TYR A 226 0.92 4.68 -12.14
N ASN A 227 0.44 5.92 -12.31
CA ASN A 227 -0.89 6.29 -11.85
C ASN A 227 -2.00 5.79 -12.77
N CYS A 228 -2.97 5.06 -12.20
CA CYS A 228 -4.17 4.57 -12.87
C CYS A 228 -5.45 4.78 -12.02
N ASP A 229 -6.58 4.87 -12.71
CA ASP A 229 -7.92 4.94 -12.11
C ASP A 229 -8.92 4.37 -13.12
N PHE A 230 -9.37 3.13 -12.90
CA PHE A 230 -10.28 2.47 -13.83
C PHE A 230 -11.17 1.43 -13.13
N MET A 231 -12.26 1.08 -13.80
CA MET A 231 -13.13 0.00 -13.37
C MET A 231 -12.75 -1.31 -14.08
N VAL A 232 -12.62 -2.37 -13.30
CA VAL A 232 -12.55 -3.76 -13.76
C VAL A 232 -13.95 -4.34 -13.70
N ASP A 233 -14.43 -4.82 -14.83
CA ASP A 233 -15.64 -5.65 -14.89
C ASP A 233 -15.29 -7.07 -14.44
N ARG A 234 -15.95 -7.53 -13.37
CA ARG A 234 -15.78 -8.87 -12.79
C ARG A 234 -16.89 -9.83 -13.22
N GLY A 235 -17.69 -9.43 -14.20
CA GLY A 235 -18.85 -10.16 -14.68
C GLY A 235 -20.09 -9.96 -13.81
N ASN A 236 -21.18 -10.55 -14.29
CA ASN A 236 -22.47 -10.51 -13.63
C ASN A 236 -22.35 -11.15 -12.23
N HIS A 237 -22.84 -10.46 -11.20
CA HIS A 237 -22.86 -10.82 -9.75
C HIS A 237 -21.84 -10.11 -8.83
N ALA A 238 -20.66 -9.71 -9.31
CA ALA A 238 -19.66 -9.03 -8.45
C ALA A 238 -19.69 -7.49 -8.54
N GLY A 239 -20.30 -6.95 -9.60
CA GLY A 239 -20.20 -5.52 -9.90
C GLY A 239 -18.75 -5.07 -10.18
N PRO A 240 -18.55 -3.82 -10.59
CA PRO A 240 -17.22 -3.37 -10.98
C PRO A 240 -16.34 -3.09 -9.75
N LEU A 241 -15.07 -3.50 -9.84
CA LEU A 241 -14.01 -3.15 -8.89
C LEU A 241 -13.27 -1.92 -9.41
N ARG A 242 -13.13 -0.88 -8.59
CA ARG A 242 -12.24 0.24 -8.92
C ARG A 242 -10.81 -0.13 -8.57
N ILE A 243 -9.90 -0.02 -9.54
CA ILE A 243 -8.45 -0.10 -9.34
C ILE A 243 -7.90 1.31 -9.37
N TYR A 244 -7.12 1.69 -8.36
CA TYR A 244 -6.70 3.08 -8.16
C TYR A 244 -5.27 3.19 -7.62
N THR A 245 -4.54 4.22 -8.02
CA THR A 245 -3.23 4.56 -7.46
C THR A 245 -3.02 6.07 -7.48
N ASN A 246 -2.24 6.61 -6.54
CA ASN A 246 -1.82 8.02 -6.54
C ASN A 246 -0.39 8.16 -5.98
N GLN A 247 0.54 7.72 -6.79
CA GLN A 247 1.96 7.53 -6.55
C GLN A 247 2.69 8.79 -6.96
N ARG A 248 3.55 9.36 -6.11
CA ARG A 248 4.41 10.49 -6.49
C ARG A 248 5.58 10.01 -7.33
N GLY A 249 6.15 8.86 -6.98
CA GLY A 249 7.41 8.37 -7.52
C GLY A 249 8.62 9.19 -7.05
N TYR A 250 9.81 8.80 -7.49
CA TYR A 250 11.05 9.46 -7.09
C TYR A 250 11.06 10.96 -7.39
N TYR A 251 11.74 11.74 -6.54
CA TYR A 251 11.88 13.18 -6.72
C TYR A 251 12.36 13.60 -8.12
N PHE A 252 13.33 12.87 -8.68
CA PHE A 252 13.92 13.12 -9.99
C PHE A 252 13.16 12.47 -11.16
N SER A 253 12.10 11.71 -10.88
CA SER A 253 11.31 11.00 -11.90
C SER A 253 9.86 10.80 -11.42
N GLN A 254 9.18 11.90 -11.16
CA GLN A 254 7.80 11.85 -10.64
C GLN A 254 6.85 11.19 -11.63
N ALA A 255 5.95 10.37 -11.10
CA ALA A 255 4.92 9.70 -11.86
C ALA A 255 3.91 10.73 -12.42
N PRO A 256 3.55 10.65 -13.72
CA PRO A 256 2.51 11.50 -14.28
C PRO A 256 1.19 11.36 -13.53
N ARG A 257 0.39 12.43 -13.48
CA ARG A 257 -0.96 12.47 -12.86
C ARG A 257 -1.00 12.29 -11.33
N PHE A 258 0.14 12.33 -10.65
CA PHE A 258 0.15 12.48 -9.19
C PHE A 258 -0.58 13.77 -8.79
N ASP A 259 -1.43 13.68 -7.78
CA ASP A 259 -2.15 14.83 -7.22
C ASP A 259 -2.26 14.68 -5.71
N ALA A 260 -1.49 15.51 -4.98
CA ALA A 260 -1.44 15.48 -3.53
C ALA A 260 -2.79 15.85 -2.87
N GLU A 261 -3.69 16.53 -3.59
CA GLU A 261 -4.99 16.94 -3.07
C GLU A 261 -6.12 15.96 -3.42
N ARG A 262 -5.83 14.88 -4.15
CA ARG A 262 -6.84 13.97 -4.68
C ARG A 262 -7.53 13.19 -3.56
N VAL A 263 -8.86 13.31 -3.53
CA VAL A 263 -9.74 12.56 -2.62
C VAL A 263 -10.47 11.47 -3.39
N VAL A 264 -10.54 10.28 -2.79
CA VAL A 264 -11.33 9.16 -3.27
C VAL A 264 -12.62 9.07 -2.46
N GLN A 265 -13.75 9.15 -3.17
CA GLN A 265 -15.06 8.88 -2.58
C GLN A 265 -15.38 7.39 -2.67
N ILE A 266 -15.78 6.83 -1.53
CA ILE A 266 -16.24 5.44 -1.44
C ILE A 266 -17.77 5.42 -1.51
N VAL A 267 -18.26 5.02 -2.69
CA VAL A 267 -19.68 4.81 -3.04
C VAL A 267 -20.02 3.32 -3.08
#